data_AF-A0A1Y1MIU6-F1
#
_entry.id   AF-A0A1Y1MIU6-F1
#
_cell.length_a   1.000
_cell.length_b   1.000
_cell.length_c   1.000
_cell.angle_alpha   90.00
_cell.angle_beta   90.00
_cell.angle_gamma   90.00
#
_symmetry.space_group_name_H-M   'P 1'
#
loop_
_entity.id
_entity.type
_entity.pdbx_description
1 polymer ?
#
loop_
_entity_poly.entity_id
_entity_poly.type
_entity_poly.pdbx_seq_one_letter_code
_entity_poly.pdbx_strand_id
1 'polypeptide(L)'
;PESIEEFQQFISSSVGKYVKISNELGGVVAKQAVEVLKGFQEQRKFLLITTKATKPDALTYQTILKPINDALMAVTELKESNRPDPMYTNLSAVADGIMMLAWITLDSRPHKHVE
;
A
#
# COMPACT_ATOMS: atom_id res chain seq x y z
N PRO A 1 -1.98 -12.29 -16.37
CA PRO A 1 -2.02 -11.14 -17.29
C PRO A 1 -0.75 -10.32 -17.14
N GLU A 2 -0.19 -9.84 -18.25
CA GLU A 2 1.08 -9.10 -18.29
C GLU A 2 1.12 -7.96 -17.26
N SER A 3 0.07 -7.14 -17.19
CA SER A 3 -0.05 -6.04 -16.23
C SER A 3 0.05 -6.47 -14.75
N ILE A 4 -0.36 -7.69 -14.41
CA ILE A 4 -0.25 -8.24 -13.04
C ILE A 4 1.18 -8.74 -12.75
N GLU A 5 1.88 -9.21 -13.78
CA GLU A 5 3.27 -9.64 -13.70
C GLU A 5 4.19 -8.43 -13.57
N GLU A 6 3.97 -7.38 -14.37
CA GLU A 6 4.67 -6.10 -14.24
C GLU A 6 4.46 -5.48 -12.86
N PHE A 7 3.23 -5.49 -12.33
CA PHE A 7 2.97 -5.00 -10.98
C PHE A 7 3.67 -5.86 -9.91
N GLN A 8 3.72 -7.18 -10.08
CA GLN A 8 4.51 -8.06 -9.20
C GLN A 8 6.01 -7.75 -9.29
N GLN A 9 6.53 -7.45 -10.48
CA GLN A 9 7.92 -7.05 -10.68
C GLN A 9 8.22 -5.72 -9.99
N PHE A 10 7.32 -4.73 -10.08
CA PHE A 10 7.42 -3.47 -9.33
C PHE A 10 7.47 -3.71 -7.81
N ILE A 11 6.60 -4.58 -7.28
CA ILE A 11 6.64 -4.96 -5.86
C ILE A 11 7.98 -5.61 -5.51
N SER A 12 8.46 -6.54 -6.33
CA SER A 12 9.68 -7.30 -6.04
C SER A 12 10.96 -6.46 -6.17
N SER A 13 10.93 -5.41 -6.99
CA SER A 13 12.05 -4.51 -7.24
C SER A 13 12.01 -3.28 -6.33
N SER A 14 11.21 -2.27 -6.67
CA SER A 14 11.17 -0.98 -6.00
C SER A 14 10.69 -1.10 -4.55
N VAL A 15 9.53 -1.74 -4.34
CA VAL A 15 8.97 -1.91 -2.98
C VAL A 15 9.84 -2.86 -2.16
N GLY A 16 10.33 -3.94 -2.77
CA GLY A 16 11.25 -4.89 -2.14
C GLY A 16 12.56 -4.25 -1.68
N LYS A 17 13.15 -3.36 -2.49
CA LYS A 17 14.34 -2.59 -2.12
C LYS A 17 14.04 -1.63 -0.95
N TYR A 18 12.91 -0.93 -0.99
CA TYR A 18 12.47 -0.08 0.12
C TYR A 18 12.34 -0.88 1.42
N VAL A 19 11.64 -2.02 1.41
CA VAL A 19 11.47 -2.90 2.57
C VAL A 19 12.81 -3.39 3.10
N LYS A 20 13.72 -3.79 2.21
CA LYS A 20 15.07 -4.23 2.60
C LYS A 20 15.81 -3.14 3.38
N ILE A 21 15.86 -1.91 2.85
CA ILE A 21 16.54 -0.79 3.52
C ILE A 21 15.85 -0.43 4.83
N SER A 22 14.52 -0.43 4.88
CA SER A 22 13.76 -0.20 6.11
C SER A 22 14.05 -1.25 7.18
N ASN A 23 14.27 -2.51 6.80
CA ASN A 23 14.66 -3.57 7.72
C ASN A 23 16.09 -3.39 8.25
N GLU A 24 17.00 -2.85 7.45
CA GLU A 24 18.36 -2.50 7.89
C GLU A 24 18.33 -1.36 8.94
N LEU A 25 17.38 -0.43 8.82
CA LEU A 25 17.12 0.61 9.85
C LEU A 25 16.46 0.03 11.12
N GLY A 26 15.61 -0.98 10.96
CA GLY A 26 14.92 -1.64 12.08
C GLY A 26 13.81 -0.79 12.71
N GLY A 27 13.46 -1.10 13.95
CA GLY A 27 12.53 -0.31 14.75
C GLY A 27 11.12 -0.20 14.15
N VAL A 28 10.49 0.97 14.34
CA VAL A 28 9.14 1.27 13.81
C VAL A 28 9.16 1.43 12.29
N VAL A 29 10.27 1.89 11.71
CA VAL A 29 10.45 2.03 10.26
C VAL A 29 10.32 0.68 9.55
N ALA A 30 10.97 -0.36 10.07
CA ALA A 30 10.83 -1.73 9.54
C ALA A 30 9.38 -2.21 9.61
N LYS A 31 8.69 -1.98 10.73
CA LYS A 31 7.27 -2.36 10.91
C LYS A 31 6.36 -1.64 9.91
N GLN A 32 6.56 -0.34 9.72
CA GLN A 32 5.78 0.45 8.78
C GLN A 32 6.00 -0.04 7.34
N ALA A 33 7.24 -0.37 6.97
CA ALA A 33 7.54 -0.89 5.65
C ALA A 33 6.87 -2.25 5.36
N VAL A 34 6.70 -3.11 6.36
CA VAL A 34 5.94 -4.37 6.23
C VAL A 34 4.48 -4.11 5.89
N GLU A 35 3.83 -3.13 6.55
CA GLU A 35 2.43 -2.78 6.24
C GLU A 35 2.29 -2.12 4.86
N VAL A 36 3.26 -1.30 4.44
CA VAL A 36 3.31 -0.77 3.06
C VAL A 36 3.38 -1.91 2.05
N LEU A 37 4.29 -2.87 2.25
CA LEU A 37 4.43 -4.03 1.36
C LEU A 37 3.13 -4.83 1.28
N LYS A 38 2.50 -5.08 2.43
CA LYS A 38 1.20 -5.75 2.50
C LYS A 38 0.14 -5.00 1.70
N GLY A 39 0.06 -3.67 1.81
CA GLY A 39 -0.85 -2.84 1.02
C GLY A 39 -0.67 -3.05 -0.49
N PHE A 40 0.57 -3.06 -0.99
CA PHE A 40 0.85 -3.37 -2.40
C PHE A 40 0.49 -4.81 -2.78
N GLN A 41 0.75 -5.80 -1.92
CA GLN A 41 0.40 -7.20 -2.17
C GLN A 41 -1.12 -7.41 -2.24
N GLU A 42 -1.89 -6.77 -1.36
CA GLU A 42 -3.35 -6.78 -1.40
C GLU A 42 -3.87 -6.04 -2.65
N GLN A 43 -3.25 -4.91 -3.02
CA GLN A 43 -3.57 -4.21 -4.28
C GLN A 43 -3.34 -5.11 -5.51
N ARG A 44 -2.27 -5.92 -5.52
CA ARG A 44 -2.05 -6.91 -6.59
C ARG A 44 -3.18 -7.94 -6.66
N LYS A 45 -3.64 -8.45 -5.50
CA LYS A 45 -4.77 -9.39 -5.45
C LYS A 45 -6.05 -8.75 -5.98
N PHE A 46 -6.33 -7.51 -5.60
CA PHE A 46 -7.43 -6.71 -6.14
C PHE A 46 -7.34 -6.62 -7.66
N LEU A 47 -6.20 -6.19 -8.21
CA LEU A 47 -5.99 -6.07 -9.66
C LEU A 47 -6.17 -7.42 -10.38
N LEU A 48 -5.76 -8.54 -9.76
CA LEU A 48 -6.00 -9.85 -10.35
C LEU A 48 -7.50 -10.20 -10.40
N ILE A 49 -8.28 -9.84 -9.38
CA ILE A 49 -9.73 -10.05 -9.34
C ILE A 49 -10.40 -9.27 -10.49
N THR A 50 -10.01 -8.01 -10.72
CA THR A 50 -10.61 -7.18 -11.78
C THR A 50 -10.37 -7.74 -13.19
N THR A 51 -9.33 -8.56 -13.39
CA THR A 51 -9.10 -9.23 -14.69
C THR A 51 -10.03 -10.42 -14.93
N LYS A 52 -10.77 -10.87 -13.91
CA LYS A 52 -11.60 -12.08 -13.94
C LYS A 52 -13.07 -11.81 -13.63
N ALA A 53 -13.40 -10.63 -13.10
CA ALA A 53 -14.73 -10.28 -12.62
C ALA A 53 -15.09 -8.84 -12.99
N THR A 54 -16.39 -8.59 -13.17
CA THR A 54 -16.93 -7.24 -13.31
C THR A 54 -17.01 -6.53 -11.95
N LYS A 55 -17.19 -5.21 -11.95
CA LYS A 55 -17.41 -4.42 -10.72
C LYS A 55 -18.61 -5.02 -9.95
N PRO A 56 -18.42 -5.48 -8.71
CA PRO A 56 -19.49 -6.10 -7.93
C PRO A 56 -20.38 -5.02 -7.30
N ASP A 57 -21.38 -5.45 -6.51
CA ASP A 57 -22.16 -4.54 -5.67
C ASP A 57 -21.29 -3.84 -4.61
N ALA A 58 -21.83 -2.77 -4.02
CA ALA A 58 -21.08 -1.92 -3.09
C ALA A 58 -20.57 -2.66 -1.84
N LEU A 59 -21.34 -3.61 -1.30
CA LEU A 59 -20.96 -4.34 -0.09
C LEU A 59 -19.81 -5.30 -0.37
N THR A 60 -19.91 -6.04 -1.48
CA THR A 60 -18.83 -6.92 -1.94
C THR A 60 -17.58 -6.10 -2.29
N TYR A 61 -17.74 -4.96 -2.96
CA TYR A 61 -16.63 -4.07 -3.29
C TYR A 61 -15.88 -3.58 -2.04
N GLN A 62 -16.60 -3.13 -1.01
CA GLN A 62 -16.01 -2.74 0.28
C GLN A 62 -15.27 -3.90 0.96
N THR A 63 -15.83 -5.11 0.90
CA THR A 63 -15.20 -6.31 1.47
C THR A 63 -13.87 -6.60 0.78
N ILE A 64 -13.83 -6.49 -0.54
CA ILE A 64 -12.61 -6.71 -1.33
C ILE A 64 -11.55 -5.63 -1.03
N LEU A 65 -11.96 -4.37 -0.80
CA LEU A 65 -11.04 -3.27 -0.47
C LEU A 65 -10.53 -3.30 0.97
N LYS A 66 -11.24 -3.96 1.90
CA LYS A 66 -10.92 -3.94 3.32
C LYS A 66 -9.44 -4.26 3.64
N PRO A 67 -8.81 -5.30 3.06
CA PRO A 67 -7.41 -5.61 3.36
C PRO A 67 -6.43 -4.48 2.98
N ILE A 68 -6.73 -3.73 1.93
CA ILE A 68 -5.93 -2.57 1.50
C ILE A 68 -6.14 -1.43 2.51
N ASN A 69 -7.39 -1.14 2.87
CA ASN A 69 -7.71 -0.10 3.86
C ASN A 69 -7.09 -0.40 5.23
N ASP A 70 -7.09 -1.65 5.66
CA ASP A 70 -6.47 -2.06 6.92
C ASP A 70 -4.96 -1.78 6.91
N ALA A 71 -4.27 -2.03 5.79
CA ALA A 71 -2.85 -1.70 5.64
C ALA A 71 -2.61 -0.17 5.65
N LEU A 72 -3.45 0.61 4.98
CA LEU A 72 -3.39 2.09 5.01
C LEU A 72 -3.51 2.61 6.44
N MET A 73 -4.50 2.13 7.19
CA MET A 73 -4.72 2.53 8.58
C MET A 73 -3.55 2.14 9.47
N ALA A 74 -3.01 0.91 9.33
CA ALA A 74 -1.88 0.45 10.11
C ALA A 74 -0.61 1.29 9.88
N VAL A 75 -0.34 1.70 8.64
CA VAL A 75 0.79 2.60 8.31
C VAL A 75 0.65 3.95 9.02
N THR A 76 -0.55 4.52 9.02
CA THR A 76 -0.85 5.79 9.68
C THR A 76 -0.78 5.68 11.20
N GLU A 77 -1.34 4.61 11.77
CA GLU A 77 -1.31 4.34 13.22
C GLU A 77 0.13 4.17 13.72
N LEU A 78 0.99 3.46 12.99
CA LEU A 78 2.40 3.32 13.33
C LEU A 78 3.12 4.66 13.43
N LYS A 79 2.77 5.64 12.59
CA LYS A 79 3.28 7.01 12.71
C LYS A 79 2.68 7.71 13.94
N GLU A 80 1.36 7.75 14.07
CA GLU A 80 0.67 8.49 15.14
C GLU A 80 0.99 7.99 16.55
N SER A 81 1.19 6.67 16.73
CA SER A 81 1.55 6.07 18.02
C SER A 81 3.03 6.22 18.39
N ASN A 82 3.89 6.69 17.47
CA ASN A 82 5.34 6.76 17.67
C ASN A 82 5.90 8.17 17.45
N ARG A 83 5.17 9.22 17.88
CA ARG A 83 5.61 10.62 17.84
C ARG A 83 7.01 10.90 18.42
N PRO A 84 7.45 10.21 19.50
CA PRO A 84 8.79 10.42 20.05
C PRO A 84 9.91 9.71 19.27
N ASP A 85 9.61 8.91 18.23
CA ASP A 85 10.60 8.14 17.49
C ASP A 85 11.60 9.08 16.77
N PRO A 86 12.92 8.84 16.85
CA PRO A 86 13.92 9.66 16.16
C PRO A 86 13.75 9.73 14.64
N MET A 87 13.10 8.73 14.04
CA MET A 87 12.80 8.64 12.61
C MET A 87 11.37 9.08 12.28
N TYR A 88 10.70 9.83 13.16
CA TYR A 88 9.32 10.28 12.95
C TYR A 88 9.11 11.03 11.63
N THR A 89 10.12 11.77 11.13
CA THR A 89 10.06 12.39 9.80
C THR A 89 9.92 11.36 8.68
N ASN A 90 10.65 10.25 8.74
CA ASN A 90 10.51 9.13 7.78
C ASN A 90 9.14 8.48 7.90
N LEU A 91 8.67 8.24 9.13
CA LEU A 91 7.35 7.68 9.38
C LEU A 91 6.24 8.57 8.81
N SER A 92 6.40 9.89 8.93
CA SER A 92 5.45 10.90 8.42
C SER A 92 5.46 10.94 6.90
N ALA A 93 6.64 10.94 6.25
CA ALA A 93 6.74 10.91 4.80
C ALA A 93 6.00 9.72 4.18
N VAL A 94 6.10 8.54 4.81
CA VAL A 94 5.39 7.34 4.36
C VAL A 94 3.89 7.41 4.67
N ALA A 95 3.51 7.79 5.90
CA ALA A 95 2.10 7.84 6.30
C ALA A 95 1.31 8.90 5.54
N ASP A 96 1.88 10.08 5.31
CA ASP A 96 1.21 11.15 4.58
C ASP A 96 1.09 10.80 3.08
N GLY A 97 2.02 10.00 2.55
CA GLY A 97 2.00 9.50 1.17
C GLY A 97 1.16 8.24 0.95
N ILE A 98 0.82 7.48 1.99
CA ILE A 98 0.25 6.12 1.85
C ILE A 98 -1.10 6.10 1.12
N MET A 99 -1.83 7.22 1.14
CA MET A 99 -3.12 7.34 0.46
C MET A 99 -3.02 7.17 -1.06
N MET A 100 -1.82 7.22 -1.66
CA MET A 100 -1.62 6.87 -3.08
C MET A 100 -2.20 5.50 -3.44
N LEU A 101 -2.26 4.56 -2.50
CA LEU A 101 -2.73 3.19 -2.73
C LEU A 101 -4.24 3.14 -3.02
N ALA A 102 -4.97 4.22 -2.72
CA ALA A 102 -6.38 4.37 -3.04
C ALA A 102 -6.66 4.69 -4.52
N TRP A 103 -5.65 4.83 -5.39
CA TRP A 103 -5.85 5.12 -6.82
C TRP A 103 -6.79 4.12 -7.52
N ILE A 104 -6.83 2.86 -7.05
CA ILE A 104 -7.69 1.78 -7.58
C ILE A 104 -9.19 2.01 -7.38
N THR A 105 -9.59 2.98 -6.56
CA THR A 105 -10.99 3.33 -6.33
C THR A 105 -11.47 4.45 -7.23
N LEU A 106 -10.61 4.98 -8.10
CA LEU A 106 -10.92 6.11 -8.98
C LEU A 106 -11.34 5.63 -10.36
N ASP A 107 -12.52 6.06 -10.80
CA ASP A 107 -13.05 5.73 -12.13
C ASP A 107 -12.42 6.59 -13.24
N SER A 108 -11.70 7.68 -12.91
CA SER A 108 -11.06 8.55 -13.91
C SER A 108 -9.69 9.08 -13.46
N ARG A 109 -8.73 9.10 -14.40
CA ARG A 109 -7.37 9.66 -14.24
C ARG A 109 -6.64 9.21 -12.97
N PRO A 110 -6.51 7.91 -12.68
CA PRO A 110 -5.91 7.41 -11.44
C PRO A 110 -4.44 7.85 -11.23
N HIS A 111 -3.69 8.11 -12.31
CA HIS A 111 -2.30 8.59 -12.21
C HIS A 111 -2.18 9.91 -11.44
N LYS A 112 -3.17 10.82 -11.54
CA LYS A 112 -3.17 12.11 -10.83
C LYS A 112 -3.30 11.99 -9.31
N HIS A 113 -3.71 10.83 -8.82
CA HIS A 113 -3.81 10.54 -7.39
C HIS A 113 -2.48 10.03 -6.83
N VAL A 114 -1.56 9.63 -7.70
CA VAL A 114 -0.24 9.10 -7.33
C VAL A 114 0.87 10.14 -7.54
N GLU A 115 0.68 11.07 -8.48
CA GLU A 115 1.52 12.28 -8.68
C GLU A 115 1.55 13.19 -7.44
#